data_AF-A0AAJ0M0B3-F1
#
_entry.id   AF-A0AAJ0M0B3-F1
#
_cell.length_a   1.000
_cell.length_b   1.000
_cell.length_c   1.000
_cell.angle_alpha   90.00
_cell.angle_beta   90.00
_cell.angle_gamma   90.00
#
_symmetry.space_group_name_H-M   'P 1'
#
loop_
_entity.id
_entity.type
_entity.pdbx_description
1 polymer ?
#
loop_
_entity_poly.entity_id
_entity_poly.type
_entity_poly.pdbx_seq_one_letter_code
_entity_poly.pdbx_strand_id
1 'polypeptide(L)'
;MADQGGSQHGIARTSRVRTEDQKKRDLERIQKYRELEDQVRSYVSRGDYSASVFQLTSKLLRLNPEYYTIWNVRRRCLISGLFSRPSAGSSCSTACSNTSPTATTTPSSTSSSSSSSAATPRGPASQTAGRSGTTAEASSSGPEASEARGDSNCDAAAAAAAAAEQQDLSTIKTELSFTIPLLLESPKCYWIWSYRLWILQQAIQRLRSRVSRQIWEEELGLASKMLGKDRRNFHAWGYRRHVVAQLESATLQGGSMVEAEFAYTERMIHTDLSNFSAWHSRSKLIPRLLEERGADDAARRAFLEEELSKIREALNVGPEDQSLWYYHQFLVLNLVYPDKHPVMTRGLTTQDRIAYLTREIDEIKDLLEDYTDVQLIYEGLFEYTLYLCQLEGRQADAGERADLVAWLGKLKRLDPMRKGRWADVETELGLKEGRDAE
;
A
#
# COMPACT_ATOMS: atom_id res chain seq x y z
N MET A 1 11.24 2.69 -32.06
CA MET A 1 12.38 3.41 -31.44
C MET A 1 11.91 3.90 -30.09
N ALA A 2 12.37 3.29 -29.01
CA ALA A 2 11.88 3.55 -27.66
C ALA A 2 12.33 4.95 -27.20
N ASP A 3 11.35 5.81 -26.96
CA ASP A 3 11.51 7.09 -26.27
C ASP A 3 11.77 6.79 -24.80
N GLN A 4 13.06 6.65 -24.42
CA GLN A 4 13.44 6.61 -23.01
C GLN A 4 13.50 8.04 -22.50
N GLY A 5 12.32 8.62 -22.27
CA GLY A 5 12.15 9.78 -21.40
C GLY A 5 12.29 9.34 -19.95
N GLY A 6 13.31 9.84 -19.26
CA GLY A 6 13.35 9.98 -17.80
C GLY A 6 13.31 8.73 -16.90
N SER A 7 13.14 7.51 -17.41
CA SER A 7 13.12 6.32 -16.54
C SER A 7 14.51 6.06 -15.96
N GLN A 8 14.66 6.22 -14.64
CA GLN A 8 15.87 5.82 -13.90
C GLN A 8 16.10 4.29 -13.92
N HIS A 9 15.14 3.51 -14.42
CA HIS A 9 15.18 2.06 -14.48
C HIS A 9 15.14 1.53 -15.92
N GLY A 10 15.93 0.48 -16.19
CA GLY A 10 15.93 -0.22 -17.48
C GLY A 10 16.85 0.37 -18.55
N ILE A 11 17.84 1.20 -18.18
CA ILE A 11 18.89 1.62 -19.12
C ILE A 11 19.66 0.36 -19.53
N ALA A 12 19.48 -0.07 -20.78
CA ALA A 12 20.24 -1.18 -21.34
C ALA A 12 21.73 -0.82 -21.21
N ARG A 13 22.50 -1.65 -20.48
CA ARG A 13 23.96 -1.55 -20.36
C ARG A 13 24.62 -1.93 -21.69
N THR A 14 24.24 -1.26 -22.75
CA THR A 14 24.96 -1.33 -24.01
C THR A 14 25.88 -0.13 -24.06
N SER A 15 27.19 -0.38 -24.15
CA SER A 15 28.19 0.60 -24.58
C SER A 15 27.91 0.97 -26.04
N ARG A 16 26.79 1.65 -26.29
CA ARG A 16 26.48 2.23 -27.59
C ARG A 16 27.12 3.59 -27.61
N VAL A 17 28.26 3.69 -28.29
CA VAL A 17 28.80 4.99 -28.72
C VAL A 17 27.66 5.67 -29.47
N ARG A 18 27.12 6.74 -28.91
CA ARG A 18 26.02 7.50 -29.54
C ARG A 18 26.57 8.06 -30.85
N THR A 19 25.86 7.85 -31.95
CA THR A 19 26.19 8.48 -33.23
C THR A 19 26.07 10.00 -33.11
N GLU A 20 26.78 10.76 -33.94
CA GLU A 20 26.70 12.22 -33.93
C GLU A 20 25.25 12.71 -34.17
N ASP A 21 24.50 12.04 -35.04
CA ASP A 21 23.07 12.34 -35.24
C ASP A 21 22.21 12.07 -34.00
N GLN A 22 22.54 11.06 -33.20
CA GLN A 22 21.82 10.80 -31.95
C GLN A 22 22.18 11.85 -30.90
N LYS A 23 23.45 12.26 -30.80
CA LYS A 23 23.87 13.34 -29.91
C LYS A 23 23.19 14.66 -30.29
N LYS A 24 23.13 14.99 -31.59
CA LYS A 24 22.45 16.19 -32.07
C LYS A 24 20.96 16.19 -31.70
N ARG A 25 20.27 15.07 -31.93
CA ARG A 25 18.86 14.90 -31.52
C ARG A 25 18.65 15.02 -30.00
N ASP A 26 19.55 14.43 -29.21
CA ASP A 26 19.51 14.55 -27.75
C ASP A 26 19.71 16.01 -27.30
N LEU A 27 20.65 16.74 -27.90
CA LEU A 27 20.90 18.16 -27.61
C LEU A 27 19.70 19.03 -27.95
N GLU A 28 19.07 18.83 -29.11
CA GLU A 28 17.86 19.55 -29.51
C GLU A 28 16.71 19.27 -28.53
N ARG A 29 16.57 18.02 -28.05
CA ARG A 29 15.55 17.65 -27.04
C ARG A 29 15.83 18.30 -25.69
N ILE A 30 17.08 18.31 -25.24
CA ILE A 30 17.49 18.96 -23.99
C ILE A 30 17.24 20.46 -24.06
N GLN A 31 17.57 21.11 -25.19
CA GLN A 31 17.32 22.53 -25.38
C GLN A 31 15.83 22.84 -25.27
N LYS A 32 14.98 22.13 -26.01
CA LYS A 32 13.52 22.29 -25.94
C LYS A 32 12.97 22.09 -24.52
N TYR A 33 13.50 21.12 -23.78
CA TYR A 33 13.11 20.88 -22.39
C TYR A 33 13.48 22.06 -21.48
N ARG A 34 14.71 22.58 -21.60
CA ARG A 34 15.18 23.74 -20.83
C ARG A 34 14.37 25.00 -21.14
N GLU A 35 14.08 25.25 -22.41
CA GLU A 35 13.25 26.39 -22.82
C GLU A 35 11.84 26.32 -22.22
N LEU A 36 11.23 25.14 -22.15
CA LEU A 36 9.93 24.94 -21.49
C LEU A 36 10.02 25.17 -19.98
N GLU A 37 11.09 24.69 -19.36
CA GLU A 37 11.34 24.86 -17.94
C GLU A 37 11.54 26.33 -17.58
N ASP A 38 12.37 27.06 -18.34
CA ASP A 38 12.64 28.48 -18.15
C ASP A 38 11.39 29.34 -18.29
N GLN A 39 10.51 29.00 -19.25
CA GLN A 39 9.20 29.64 -19.38
C GLN A 39 8.38 29.47 -18.10
N VAL A 40 8.24 28.24 -17.59
CA VAL A 40 7.49 27.99 -16.34
C VAL A 40 8.12 28.73 -15.17
N ARG A 41 9.45 28.70 -15.01
CA ARG A 41 10.15 29.42 -13.95
C ARG A 41 9.91 30.93 -14.01
N SER A 42 9.89 31.51 -15.21
CA SER A 42 9.63 32.94 -15.44
C SER A 42 8.22 33.37 -15.00
N TYR A 43 7.21 32.54 -15.26
CA TYR A 43 5.85 32.82 -14.76
C TYR A 43 5.75 32.63 -13.24
N VAL A 44 6.32 31.54 -12.71
CA VAL A 44 6.27 31.24 -11.28
C VAL A 44 6.99 32.29 -10.44
N SER A 45 8.10 32.87 -10.91
CA SER A 45 8.79 33.96 -10.20
C SER A 45 7.98 35.25 -10.10
N ARG A 46 7.01 35.44 -11.00
CA ARG A 46 6.02 36.53 -10.96
C ARG A 46 4.75 36.18 -10.18
N GLY A 47 4.65 34.95 -9.65
CA GLY A 47 3.43 34.46 -9.00
C GLY A 47 2.28 34.16 -9.95
N ASP A 48 2.53 34.05 -11.27
CA ASP A 48 1.52 33.77 -12.28
C ASP A 48 1.27 32.26 -12.38
N TYR A 49 0.02 31.85 -12.13
CA TYR A 49 -0.48 30.48 -12.23
C TYR A 49 -1.63 30.34 -13.22
N SER A 50 -1.58 31.09 -14.32
CA SER A 50 -2.59 31.11 -15.38
C SER A 50 -2.75 29.78 -16.13
N ALA A 51 -3.81 29.69 -16.96
CA ALA A 51 -4.06 28.56 -17.84
C ALA A 51 -2.88 28.29 -18.81
N SER A 52 -2.14 29.32 -19.21
CA SER A 52 -0.93 29.18 -20.03
C SER A 52 0.16 28.37 -19.33
N VAL A 53 0.43 28.69 -18.04
CA VAL A 53 1.39 27.95 -17.21
C VAL A 53 0.91 26.51 -17.01
N PHE A 54 -0.38 26.29 -16.79
CA PHE A 54 -0.95 24.96 -16.66
C PHE A 54 -0.70 24.09 -17.91
N GLN A 55 -0.86 24.64 -19.11
CA GLN A 55 -0.54 23.91 -20.36
C GLN A 55 0.97 23.61 -20.50
N LEU A 56 1.84 24.51 -20.06
CA LEU A 56 3.28 24.24 -20.02
C LEU A 56 3.61 23.09 -19.07
N THR A 57 2.95 23.00 -17.90
CA THR A 57 3.14 21.85 -17.00
C THR A 57 2.74 20.53 -17.66
N SER A 58 1.65 20.50 -18.45
CA SER A 58 1.23 19.30 -19.19
C SER A 58 2.32 18.81 -20.15
N LYS A 59 2.99 19.73 -20.86
CA LYS A 59 4.09 19.40 -21.78
C LYS A 59 5.30 18.85 -21.02
N LEU A 60 5.72 19.52 -19.95
CA LEU A 60 6.86 19.11 -19.15
C LEU A 60 6.65 17.74 -18.48
N LEU A 61 5.46 17.47 -17.95
CA LEU A 61 5.15 16.20 -17.28
C LEU A 61 5.03 15.01 -18.23
N ARG A 62 4.64 15.24 -19.49
CA ARG A 62 4.73 14.22 -20.55
C ARG A 62 6.17 13.90 -20.92
N LEU A 63 7.09 14.87 -20.81
CA LEU A 63 8.52 14.64 -21.07
C LEU A 63 9.25 14.02 -19.87
N ASN A 64 8.89 14.44 -18.65
CA ASN A 64 9.50 13.98 -17.42
C ASN A 64 8.49 14.02 -16.25
N PRO A 65 7.77 12.93 -15.98
CA PRO A 65 6.84 12.87 -14.85
C PRO A 65 7.55 12.81 -13.50
N GLU A 66 8.87 12.58 -13.43
CA GLU A 66 9.63 12.58 -12.18
C GLU A 66 9.92 13.99 -11.64
N TYR A 67 9.60 15.04 -12.42
CA TYR A 67 9.91 16.41 -12.01
C TYR A 67 8.88 16.95 -11.00
N TYR A 68 9.13 16.68 -9.72
CA TYR A 68 8.24 17.05 -8.60
C TYR A 68 7.81 18.53 -8.59
N THR A 69 8.71 19.46 -8.92
CA THR A 69 8.41 20.90 -8.90
C THR A 69 7.27 21.25 -9.86
N ILE A 70 7.23 20.61 -11.03
CA ILE A 70 6.20 20.87 -12.04
C ILE A 70 4.83 20.36 -11.58
N TRP A 71 4.78 19.24 -10.87
CA TRP A 71 3.55 18.79 -10.21
C TRP A 71 3.03 19.81 -9.19
N ASN A 72 3.93 20.42 -8.41
CA ASN A 72 3.55 21.46 -7.44
C ASN A 72 3.03 22.73 -8.13
N VAL A 73 3.68 23.17 -9.23
CA VAL A 73 3.18 24.29 -10.05
C VAL A 73 1.80 23.96 -10.62
N ARG A 74 1.60 22.74 -11.12
CA ARG A 74 0.30 22.28 -11.63
C ARG A 74 -0.79 22.33 -10.56
N ARG A 75 -0.51 21.87 -9.33
CA ARG A 75 -1.45 21.99 -8.19
C ARG A 75 -1.83 23.44 -7.92
N ARG A 76 -0.85 24.36 -7.94
CA ARG A 76 -1.10 25.81 -7.74
C ARG A 76 -1.98 26.39 -8.85
N CYS A 77 -1.74 26.06 -10.11
CA CYS A 77 -2.63 26.46 -11.22
C CYS A 77 -4.08 26.01 -10.99
N LEU A 78 -4.27 24.77 -10.51
CA LEU A 78 -5.62 24.26 -10.22
C LEU A 78 -6.30 25.04 -9.09
N ILE A 79 -5.58 25.25 -7.99
CA ILE A 79 -6.09 25.95 -6.79
C ILE A 79 -6.39 27.43 -7.08
N SER A 80 -5.56 28.08 -7.90
CA SER A 80 -5.64 29.52 -8.14
C SER A 80 -6.69 29.93 -9.18
N GLY A 81 -7.11 29.05 -10.10
CA GLY A 81 -7.98 29.51 -11.18
C GLY A 81 -8.76 28.48 -12.00
N LEU A 82 -8.59 27.17 -11.78
CA LEU A 82 -9.39 26.16 -12.50
C LEU A 82 -10.52 25.59 -11.65
N PHE A 83 -10.31 25.47 -10.33
CA PHE A 83 -11.39 25.17 -9.41
C PHE A 83 -12.28 26.39 -9.15
N SER A 84 -13.55 26.13 -8.87
CA SER A 84 -14.62 27.11 -8.66
C SER A 84 -14.39 28.01 -7.44
N ARG A 85 -13.61 27.53 -6.45
CA ARG A 85 -13.31 28.24 -5.20
C ARG A 85 -11.83 28.09 -4.82
N PRO A 86 -11.16 29.17 -4.36
CA PRO A 86 -9.85 29.08 -3.72
C PRO A 86 -9.90 28.14 -2.52
N SER A 87 -8.87 27.30 -2.34
CA SER A 87 -8.81 26.42 -1.17
C SER A 87 -8.71 27.24 0.12
N ALA A 88 -9.46 26.86 1.17
CA ALA A 88 -9.52 27.57 2.46
C ALA A 88 -8.18 27.69 3.21
N GLY A 89 -7.10 27.05 2.72
CA GLY A 89 -5.76 27.11 3.30
C GLY A 89 -4.75 27.99 2.57
N SER A 90 -5.11 28.72 1.51
CA SER A 90 -4.16 29.52 0.73
C SER A 90 -4.22 31.01 1.09
N SER A 91 -3.97 31.36 2.36
CA SER A 91 -3.43 32.68 2.66
C SER A 91 -1.94 32.63 2.34
N CYS A 92 -1.47 33.50 1.43
CA CYS A 92 -0.05 33.69 1.15
C CYS A 92 0.70 33.92 2.46
N SER A 93 1.49 32.94 2.91
CA SER A 93 2.44 33.17 3.99
C SER A 93 3.44 34.21 3.53
N THR A 94 3.31 35.41 4.09
CA THR A 94 4.29 36.48 4.03
C THR A 94 5.65 35.93 4.47
N ALA A 95 6.65 36.15 3.62
CA ALA A 95 8.02 35.72 3.83
C ALA A 95 8.54 36.13 5.22
N CYS A 96 8.97 35.16 6.01
CA CYS A 96 9.88 35.40 7.12
C CYS A 96 11.28 35.00 6.65
N SER A 97 12.08 36.01 6.34
CA SER A 97 13.52 35.92 6.20
C SER A 97 14.11 35.29 7.46
N ASN A 98 14.90 34.22 7.31
CA ASN A 98 15.99 33.96 8.24
C ASN A 98 17.11 33.21 7.54
N THR A 99 18.30 33.74 7.78
CA THR A 99 19.60 33.49 7.17
C THR A 99 20.33 32.29 7.79
N SER A 100 20.88 31.44 6.90
CA SER A 100 22.15 30.70 7.01
C SER A 100 22.30 29.54 8.03
N PRO A 101 23.29 28.64 7.87
CA PRO A 101 23.80 28.00 6.65
C PRO A 101 23.91 26.46 6.74
N THR A 102 24.10 25.86 5.57
CA THR A 102 24.37 24.46 5.26
C THR A 102 25.64 23.90 5.94
N ALA A 103 25.57 22.69 6.50
CA ALA A 103 26.72 21.81 6.70
C ALA A 103 26.33 20.34 6.51
N THR A 104 27.01 19.70 5.56
CA THR A 104 26.96 18.28 5.17
C THR A 104 27.67 17.40 6.21
N THR A 105 27.12 16.23 6.54
CA THR A 105 27.86 14.94 6.69
C THR A 105 26.92 13.77 7.04
N THR A 106 26.94 12.73 6.21
CA THR A 106 26.68 11.30 6.55
C THR A 106 28.01 10.65 6.98
N PRO A 107 28.11 9.35 7.40
CA PRO A 107 27.10 8.36 7.83
C PRO A 107 27.51 7.60 9.12
N SER A 108 26.62 6.76 9.66
CA SER A 108 26.87 5.37 10.12
C SER A 108 25.80 4.85 11.09
N SER A 109 25.89 3.57 11.42
CA SER A 109 24.85 2.55 11.53
C SER A 109 24.45 2.14 12.97
N THR A 110 23.38 1.32 13.01
CA THR A 110 23.07 0.19 13.91
C THR A 110 22.35 0.37 15.26
N SER A 111 21.31 -0.47 15.39
CA SER A 111 20.73 -1.14 16.58
C SER A 111 19.60 -0.47 17.39
N SER A 112 18.38 -0.99 17.14
CA SER A 112 17.52 -1.74 18.08
C SER A 112 16.70 -1.04 19.19
N SER A 113 15.37 -1.25 19.07
CA SER A 113 14.40 -1.65 20.11
C SER A 113 13.64 -0.61 20.95
N SER A 114 12.32 -0.59 20.69
CA SER A 114 11.18 -0.74 21.63
C SER A 114 11.06 0.12 22.90
N SER A 115 10.01 0.96 22.98
CA SER A 115 9.06 0.99 24.12
C SER A 115 7.89 1.95 23.92
N SER A 116 6.79 1.61 24.61
CA SER A 116 5.41 2.08 24.45
C SER A 116 4.99 3.22 25.40
N SER A 117 3.88 3.86 25.04
CA SER A 117 2.76 4.36 25.88
C SER A 117 2.88 5.64 26.72
N ALA A 118 1.98 6.60 26.43
CA ALA A 118 1.11 7.33 27.39
C ALA A 118 0.09 8.18 26.59
N ALA A 119 -1.18 7.80 26.51
CA ALA A 119 -2.31 8.17 27.39
C ALA A 119 -2.89 9.59 27.12
N THR A 120 -4.09 9.62 26.50
CA THR A 120 -4.94 10.81 26.30
C THR A 120 -6.16 10.73 27.23
N PRO A 121 -6.55 11.79 27.98
CA PRO A 121 -7.72 11.75 28.85
C PRO A 121 -9.07 11.92 28.14
N ARG A 122 -10.10 11.35 28.78
CA ARG A 122 -11.51 11.25 28.39
C ARG A 122 -12.25 12.59 28.36
N GLY A 123 -13.21 12.71 27.43
CA GLY A 123 -14.22 13.77 27.43
C GLY A 123 -15.38 13.49 28.39
N PRO A 124 -16.17 14.51 28.78
CA PRO A 124 -17.35 14.32 29.62
C PRO A 124 -18.63 14.09 28.81
N ALA A 125 -19.53 13.36 29.46
CA ALA A 125 -20.77 12.81 28.95
C ALA A 125 -21.91 13.83 28.76
N SER A 126 -22.83 13.44 27.88
CA SER A 126 -24.15 14.02 27.63
C SER A 126 -25.08 13.89 28.85
N GLN A 127 -25.90 14.91 29.10
CA GLN A 127 -27.03 14.85 30.04
C GLN A 127 -28.35 15.14 29.35
N THR A 128 -29.36 14.53 29.96
CA THR A 128 -30.63 14.05 29.43
C THR A 128 -31.75 15.11 29.49
N ALA A 129 -32.79 14.84 28.70
CA ALA A 129 -34.03 15.58 28.55
C ALA A 129 -34.78 15.91 29.86
N GLY A 130 -35.48 17.05 29.85
CA GLY A 130 -36.57 17.42 30.76
C GLY A 130 -37.71 18.06 29.98
N ARG A 131 -38.93 17.59 30.21
CA ARG A 131 -40.14 17.79 29.40
C ARG A 131 -41.15 18.69 30.16
N SER A 132 -41.82 19.57 29.40
CA SER A 132 -43.22 20.04 29.51
C SER A 132 -43.73 20.99 30.60
N GLY A 133 -44.55 21.95 30.13
CA GLY A 133 -45.64 22.67 30.82
C GLY A 133 -45.73 24.15 30.40
N THR A 134 -46.86 24.85 30.20
CA THR A 134 -48.21 24.63 29.65
C THR A 134 -48.88 26.04 29.64
N THR A 135 -49.53 26.40 28.52
CA THR A 135 -50.61 27.40 28.27
C THR A 135 -50.52 28.88 28.71
N ALA A 136 -50.80 29.78 27.74
CA ALA A 136 -51.88 30.78 27.83
C ALA A 136 -52.33 31.23 26.42
N GLU A 137 -53.64 31.29 26.20
CA GLU A 137 -54.31 31.76 24.99
C GLU A 137 -54.39 33.29 24.90
N ALA A 138 -54.37 33.83 23.69
CA ALA A 138 -55.21 34.97 23.29
C ALA A 138 -55.38 34.99 21.77
N SER A 139 -56.62 35.11 21.33
CA SER A 139 -57.12 35.09 19.96
C SER A 139 -57.36 36.53 19.45
N SER A 140 -57.07 36.79 18.16
CA SER A 140 -57.92 37.63 17.28
C SER A 140 -57.35 37.80 15.85
N SER A 141 -58.15 37.33 14.88
CA SER A 141 -58.52 37.95 13.59
C SER A 141 -57.47 38.44 12.57
N GLY A 142 -57.50 37.80 11.39
CA GLY A 142 -57.83 38.47 10.12
C GLY A 142 -56.67 38.94 9.23
N PRO A 143 -56.81 38.87 7.89
CA PRO A 143 -55.72 38.58 6.97
C PRO A 143 -55.22 39.82 6.23
N GLU A 144 -53.93 39.90 5.93
CA GLU A 144 -53.45 40.77 4.86
C GLU A 144 -52.19 40.19 4.20
N ALA A 145 -52.27 40.14 2.87
CA ALA A 145 -51.24 39.62 2.00
C ALA A 145 -49.96 40.47 2.09
N SER A 146 -48.84 39.84 2.43
CA SER A 146 -47.51 40.42 2.24
C SER A 146 -46.65 39.47 1.42
N GLU A 147 -46.58 39.79 0.13
CA GLU A 147 -45.39 39.70 -0.73
C GLU A 147 -44.51 38.45 -0.62
N ALA A 148 -44.75 37.52 -1.55
CA ALA A 148 -43.74 36.61 -2.05
C ALA A 148 -42.60 37.40 -2.74
N ARG A 149 -41.56 37.77 -1.97
CA ARG A 149 -40.29 38.31 -2.49
C ARG A 149 -39.07 37.74 -1.76
N GLY A 150 -39.13 36.47 -1.38
CA GLY A 150 -38.04 35.74 -0.69
C GLY A 150 -37.35 34.63 -1.49
N ASP A 151 -38.02 34.02 -2.48
CA ASP A 151 -37.57 32.74 -3.07
C ASP A 151 -36.58 32.88 -4.23
N SER A 152 -36.47 34.03 -4.89
CA SER A 152 -35.61 34.16 -6.09
C SER A 152 -34.11 34.13 -5.77
N ASN A 153 -33.72 34.49 -4.55
CA ASN A 153 -32.31 34.57 -4.16
C ASN A 153 -31.73 33.22 -3.71
N CYS A 154 -32.56 32.35 -3.10
CA CYS A 154 -32.14 31.00 -2.75
C CYS A 154 -31.97 30.09 -3.98
N ASP A 155 -32.83 30.26 -4.99
CA ASP A 155 -32.74 29.51 -6.25
C ASP A 155 -31.50 29.91 -7.06
N ALA A 156 -31.17 31.22 -7.12
CA ALA A 156 -29.96 31.70 -7.78
C ALA A 156 -28.67 31.22 -7.09
N ALA A 157 -28.64 31.21 -5.75
CA ALA A 157 -27.50 30.71 -4.98
C ALA A 157 -27.33 29.19 -5.13
N ALA A 158 -28.43 28.44 -5.14
CA ALA A 158 -28.41 26.99 -5.39
C ALA A 158 -27.92 26.67 -6.81
N ALA A 159 -28.38 27.41 -7.82
CA ALA A 159 -27.91 27.27 -9.19
C ALA A 159 -26.41 27.58 -9.34
N ALA A 160 -25.92 28.64 -8.69
CA ALA A 160 -24.50 28.98 -8.68
C ALA A 160 -23.64 27.90 -7.98
N ALA A 161 -24.13 27.33 -6.87
CA ALA A 161 -23.45 26.23 -6.18
C ALA A 161 -23.39 24.95 -7.03
N ALA A 162 -24.48 24.62 -7.73
CA ALA A 162 -24.51 23.48 -8.65
C ALA A 162 -23.57 23.66 -9.84
N ALA A 163 -23.51 24.88 -10.41
CA ALA A 163 -22.57 25.20 -11.49
C ALA A 163 -21.11 25.09 -11.04
N ALA A 164 -20.79 25.57 -9.82
CA ALA A 164 -19.47 25.45 -9.22
C ALA A 164 -19.06 23.99 -8.97
N GLU A 165 -19.96 23.16 -8.44
CA GLU A 165 -19.72 21.72 -8.25
C GLU A 165 -19.48 21.02 -9.60
N GLN A 166 -20.26 21.37 -10.63
CA GLN A 166 -20.10 20.79 -11.97
C GLN A 166 -18.75 21.17 -12.61
N GLN A 167 -18.29 22.41 -12.42
CA GLN A 167 -16.96 22.84 -12.85
C GLN A 167 -15.85 22.07 -12.14
N ASP A 168 -15.95 21.90 -10.81
CA ASP A 168 -14.96 21.17 -10.02
C ASP A 168 -14.94 19.68 -10.41
N LEU A 169 -16.11 19.07 -10.61
CA LEU A 169 -16.24 17.70 -11.09
C LEU A 169 -15.56 17.50 -12.46
N SER A 170 -15.81 18.42 -13.40
CA SER A 170 -15.20 18.39 -14.73
C SER A 170 -13.66 18.50 -14.65
N THR A 171 -13.17 19.41 -13.82
CA THR A 171 -11.74 19.62 -13.59
C THR A 171 -11.08 18.38 -12.97
N ILE A 172 -11.68 17.81 -11.93
CA ILE A 172 -11.20 16.58 -11.28
C ILE A 172 -11.13 15.43 -12.28
N LYS A 173 -12.21 15.19 -13.04
CA LYS A 173 -12.25 14.10 -14.03
C LYS A 173 -11.18 14.27 -15.11
N THR A 174 -11.01 15.50 -15.61
CA THR A 174 -9.98 15.82 -16.61
C THR A 174 -8.57 15.53 -16.08
N GLU A 175 -8.30 15.89 -14.82
CA GLU A 175 -6.99 15.65 -14.21
C GLU A 175 -6.73 14.19 -13.89
N LEU A 176 -7.75 13.45 -13.44
CA LEU A 176 -7.64 12.01 -13.29
C LEU A 176 -7.35 11.36 -14.65
N SER A 177 -8.05 11.75 -15.71
CA SER A 177 -7.77 11.27 -17.07
C SER A 177 -6.36 11.64 -17.55
N PHE A 178 -5.88 12.83 -17.24
CA PHE A 178 -4.52 13.28 -17.60
C PHE A 178 -3.42 12.37 -17.04
N THR A 179 -3.57 11.86 -15.81
CA THR A 179 -2.55 10.99 -15.21
C THR A 179 -2.53 9.57 -15.76
N ILE A 180 -3.61 9.08 -16.40
CA ILE A 180 -3.70 7.70 -16.89
C ILE A 180 -2.58 7.35 -17.89
N PRO A 181 -2.36 8.10 -18.99
CA PRO A 181 -1.27 7.79 -19.91
C PRO A 181 0.09 7.86 -19.23
N LEU A 182 0.29 8.81 -18.31
CA LEU A 182 1.55 8.94 -17.55
C LEU A 182 1.78 7.73 -16.65
N LEU A 183 0.75 7.20 -15.97
CA LEU A 183 0.85 5.97 -15.18
C LEU A 183 1.15 4.75 -16.06
N LEU A 184 0.55 4.67 -17.25
CA LEU A 184 0.79 3.53 -18.15
C LEU A 184 2.23 3.51 -18.67
N GLU A 185 2.83 4.68 -18.88
CA GLU A 185 4.21 4.85 -19.35
C GLU A 185 5.23 4.77 -18.20
N SER A 186 4.96 5.42 -17.08
CA SER A 186 5.83 5.52 -15.90
C SER A 186 5.12 4.99 -14.63
N PRO A 187 4.77 3.69 -14.56
CA PRO A 187 3.92 3.11 -13.51
C PRO A 187 4.54 3.11 -12.10
N LYS A 188 5.84 3.39 -12.00
CA LYS A 188 6.60 3.46 -10.74
C LYS A 188 6.99 4.89 -10.35
N CYS A 189 6.51 5.91 -11.07
CA CYS A 189 6.75 7.30 -10.70
C CYS A 189 5.88 7.67 -9.49
N TYR A 190 6.54 7.92 -8.35
CA TYR A 190 5.88 8.30 -7.10
C TYR A 190 4.98 9.54 -7.25
N TRP A 191 5.45 10.53 -8.01
CA TRP A 191 4.77 11.82 -8.10
C TRP A 191 3.43 11.75 -8.83
N ILE A 192 3.27 10.83 -9.78
CA ILE A 192 1.98 10.61 -10.45
C ILE A 192 0.95 10.06 -9.46
N TRP A 193 1.33 9.02 -8.69
CA TRP A 193 0.47 8.43 -7.66
C TRP A 193 0.12 9.45 -6.56
N SER A 194 1.12 10.21 -6.09
CA SER A 194 0.91 11.28 -5.11
C SER A 194 -0.03 12.38 -5.61
N TYR A 195 0.17 12.84 -6.85
CA TYR A 195 -0.70 13.84 -7.47
C TYR A 195 -2.13 13.32 -7.65
N ARG A 196 -2.28 12.07 -8.09
CA ARG A 196 -3.60 11.45 -8.27
C ARG A 196 -4.37 11.37 -6.95
N LEU A 197 -3.72 10.93 -5.86
CA LEU A 197 -4.32 10.97 -4.51
C LEU A 197 -4.71 12.38 -4.09
N TRP A 198 -3.88 13.39 -4.38
CA TRP A 198 -4.22 14.77 -4.10
C TRP A 198 -5.48 15.24 -4.86
N ILE A 199 -5.63 14.89 -6.14
CA ILE A 199 -6.84 15.19 -6.92
C ILE A 199 -8.07 14.52 -6.31
N LEU A 200 -7.96 13.26 -5.86
CA LEU A 200 -9.06 12.55 -5.20
C LEU A 200 -9.47 13.19 -3.87
N GLN A 201 -8.52 13.75 -3.12
CA GLN A 201 -8.83 14.55 -1.93
C GLN A 201 -9.58 15.85 -2.29
N GLN A 202 -9.31 16.45 -3.45
CA GLN A 202 -10.12 17.57 -3.94
C GLN A 202 -11.57 17.15 -4.22
N ALA A 203 -11.81 15.92 -4.67
CA ALA A 203 -13.18 15.40 -4.84
C ALA A 203 -13.94 15.34 -3.52
N ILE A 204 -13.29 15.00 -2.41
CA ILE A 204 -13.91 15.00 -1.08
C ILE A 204 -14.19 16.43 -0.61
N GLN A 205 -13.26 17.36 -0.84
CA GLN A 205 -13.38 18.74 -0.36
C GLN A 205 -14.40 19.58 -1.13
N ARG A 206 -14.68 19.22 -2.39
CA ARG A 206 -15.39 20.09 -3.34
C ARG A 206 -16.71 19.55 -3.85
N LEU A 207 -16.91 18.23 -3.77
CA LEU A 207 -18.10 17.57 -4.29
C LEU A 207 -18.92 16.97 -3.15
N ARG A 208 -20.21 16.75 -3.39
CA ARG A 208 -21.07 16.02 -2.47
C ARG A 208 -20.58 14.57 -2.30
N SER A 209 -20.70 14.05 -1.08
CA SER A 209 -20.15 12.74 -0.67
C SER A 209 -20.46 11.60 -1.66
N ARG A 210 -21.69 11.54 -2.17
CA ARG A 210 -22.11 10.52 -3.16
C ARG A 210 -21.29 10.59 -4.45
N VAL A 211 -21.03 11.78 -4.98
CA VAL A 211 -20.26 11.95 -6.22
C VAL A 211 -18.78 11.68 -5.96
N SER A 212 -18.24 12.18 -4.84
CA SER A 212 -16.87 11.88 -4.43
C SER A 212 -16.67 10.37 -4.32
N ARG A 213 -17.57 9.65 -3.64
CA ARG A 213 -17.50 8.20 -3.50
C ARG A 213 -17.43 7.48 -4.85
N GLN A 214 -18.30 7.84 -5.80
CA GLN A 214 -18.28 7.22 -7.14
C GLN A 214 -16.93 7.37 -7.83
N ILE A 215 -16.30 8.55 -7.72
CA ILE A 215 -14.95 8.78 -8.28
C ILE A 215 -13.93 7.86 -7.59
N TRP A 216 -13.97 7.75 -6.25
CA TRP A 216 -13.06 6.86 -5.52
C TRP A 216 -13.30 5.37 -5.82
N GLU A 217 -14.54 4.95 -6.10
CA GLU A 217 -14.86 3.57 -6.49
C GLU A 217 -14.26 3.21 -7.87
N GLU A 218 -14.28 4.15 -8.83
CA GLU A 218 -13.64 3.98 -10.15
C GLU A 218 -12.12 3.70 -10.02
N GLU A 219 -11.48 4.19 -8.96
CA GLU A 219 -10.03 4.02 -8.72
C GLU A 219 -9.65 2.56 -8.42
N LEU A 220 -10.56 1.74 -7.90
CA LEU A 220 -10.34 0.30 -7.76
C LEU A 220 -10.16 -0.36 -9.13
N GLY A 221 -10.86 0.13 -10.16
CA GLY A 221 -10.72 -0.30 -11.54
C GLY A 221 -9.35 0.05 -12.11
N LEU A 222 -8.87 1.28 -11.87
CA LEU A 222 -7.52 1.68 -12.26
C LEU A 222 -6.45 0.85 -11.54
N ALA A 223 -6.55 0.69 -10.21
CA ALA A 223 -5.61 -0.11 -9.44
C ALA A 223 -5.55 -1.55 -9.99
N SER A 224 -6.71 -2.14 -10.28
CA SER A 224 -6.80 -3.48 -10.88
C SER A 224 -6.15 -3.54 -12.26
N LYS A 225 -6.35 -2.53 -13.11
CA LYS A 225 -5.69 -2.42 -14.42
C LYS A 225 -4.18 -2.35 -14.29
N MET A 226 -3.67 -1.54 -13.36
CA MET A 226 -2.23 -1.38 -13.13
C MET A 226 -1.60 -2.66 -12.59
N LEU A 227 -2.29 -3.37 -11.68
CA LEU A 227 -1.88 -4.67 -11.16
C LEU A 227 -1.99 -5.80 -12.18
N GLY A 228 -2.94 -5.71 -13.13
CA GLY A 228 -2.99 -6.63 -14.27
C GLY A 228 -1.76 -6.49 -15.18
N LYS A 229 -1.20 -5.28 -15.32
CA LYS A 229 0.01 -5.02 -16.11
C LYS A 229 1.30 -5.38 -15.37
N ASP A 230 1.39 -5.02 -14.09
CA ASP A 230 2.49 -5.39 -13.20
C ASP A 230 1.94 -5.75 -11.82
N ARG A 231 1.73 -7.05 -11.63
CA ARG A 231 1.15 -7.65 -10.41
C ARG A 231 1.99 -7.43 -9.16
N ARG A 232 3.28 -7.09 -9.32
CA ARG A 232 4.23 -6.80 -8.23
C ARG A 232 4.46 -5.29 -8.07
N ASN A 233 3.68 -4.44 -8.74
CA ASN A 233 3.78 -3.00 -8.57
C ASN A 233 3.32 -2.58 -7.17
N PHE A 234 4.30 -2.33 -6.29
CA PHE A 234 4.04 -1.95 -4.90
C PHE A 234 3.30 -0.61 -4.78
N HIS A 235 3.50 0.32 -5.73
CA HIS A 235 2.76 1.60 -5.73
C HIS A 235 1.28 1.35 -6.02
N ALA A 236 0.94 0.48 -6.96
CA ALA A 236 -0.44 0.14 -7.28
C ALA A 236 -1.13 -0.59 -6.12
N TRP A 237 -0.44 -1.52 -5.45
CA TRP A 237 -0.94 -2.16 -4.22
C TRP A 237 -1.12 -1.16 -3.07
N GLY A 238 -0.15 -0.26 -2.86
CA GLY A 238 -0.26 0.80 -1.86
C GLY A 238 -1.39 1.78 -2.15
N TYR A 239 -1.55 2.16 -3.41
CA TYR A 239 -2.64 3.00 -3.90
C TYR A 239 -4.00 2.34 -3.66
N ARG A 240 -4.15 1.06 -4.01
CA ARG A 240 -5.38 0.29 -3.76
C ARG A 240 -5.75 0.31 -2.27
N ARG A 241 -4.80 0.02 -1.38
CA ARG A 241 -5.04 0.06 0.08
C ARG A 241 -5.48 1.45 0.56
N HIS A 242 -4.89 2.52 0.03
CA HIS A 242 -5.30 3.88 0.38
C HIS A 242 -6.71 4.20 -0.13
N VAL A 243 -7.05 3.80 -1.36
CA VAL A 243 -8.40 3.95 -1.93
C VAL A 243 -9.42 3.21 -1.08
N VAL A 244 -9.16 1.95 -0.71
CA VAL A 244 -10.05 1.16 0.16
C VAL A 244 -10.23 1.84 1.51
N ALA A 245 -9.14 2.23 2.18
CA ALA A 245 -9.23 2.90 3.49
C ALA A 245 -10.06 4.19 3.43
N GLN A 246 -9.96 4.96 2.34
CA GLN A 246 -10.80 6.15 2.16
C GLN A 246 -12.26 5.79 1.85
N LEU A 247 -12.52 4.76 1.02
CA LEU A 247 -13.86 4.28 0.71
C LEU A 247 -14.60 3.74 1.94
N GLU A 248 -13.88 3.16 2.89
CA GLU A 248 -14.40 2.69 4.18
C GLU A 248 -14.66 3.84 5.18
N SER A 249 -14.12 5.04 4.93
CA SER A 249 -14.22 6.17 5.86
C SER A 249 -15.64 6.73 5.98
N ALA A 250 -15.96 7.29 7.16
CA ALA A 250 -17.21 8.00 7.41
C ALA A 250 -17.44 9.16 6.42
N THR A 251 -16.37 9.82 5.97
CA THR A 251 -16.42 10.92 5.00
C THR A 251 -17.05 10.50 3.67
N LEU A 252 -16.78 9.26 3.22
CA LEU A 252 -17.40 8.68 2.03
C LEU A 252 -18.59 7.76 2.36
N GLN A 253 -19.08 7.81 3.60
CA GLN A 253 -20.18 6.99 4.11
C GLN A 253 -19.95 5.49 3.85
N GLY A 254 -18.69 5.08 4.04
CA GLY A 254 -18.16 3.75 3.79
C GLY A 254 -18.65 2.67 4.74
N GLY A 255 -18.65 1.44 4.26
CA GLY A 255 -18.70 0.24 5.08
C GLY A 255 -17.43 -0.58 4.82
N SER A 256 -17.17 -1.58 5.67
CA SER A 256 -16.01 -2.45 5.50
C SER A 256 -15.99 -3.13 4.13
N MET A 257 -14.80 -3.18 3.54
CA MET A 257 -14.50 -3.84 2.26
C MET A 257 -13.59 -5.05 2.46
N VAL A 258 -13.35 -5.49 3.70
CA VAL A 258 -12.37 -6.55 4.01
C VAL A 258 -12.65 -7.84 3.23
N GLU A 259 -13.92 -8.24 3.08
CA GLU A 259 -14.34 -9.40 2.31
C GLU A 259 -14.02 -9.25 0.81
N ALA A 260 -14.34 -8.09 0.23
CA ALA A 260 -14.09 -7.81 -1.18
C ALA A 260 -12.59 -7.77 -1.49
N GLU A 261 -11.78 -7.22 -0.58
CA GLU A 261 -10.32 -7.19 -0.72
C GLU A 261 -9.70 -8.58 -0.50
N PHE A 262 -10.22 -9.37 0.44
CA PHE A 262 -9.77 -10.75 0.62
C PHE A 262 -10.05 -11.59 -0.64
N ALA A 263 -11.26 -11.51 -1.19
CA ALA A 263 -11.60 -12.12 -2.47
C ALA A 263 -10.78 -11.57 -3.66
N TYR A 264 -10.35 -10.30 -3.60
CA TYR A 264 -9.41 -9.75 -4.58
C TYR A 264 -8.04 -10.43 -4.49
N THR A 265 -7.51 -10.66 -3.29
CA THR A 265 -6.23 -11.39 -3.13
C THR A 265 -6.33 -12.81 -3.66
N GLU A 266 -7.45 -13.49 -3.42
CA GLU A 266 -7.72 -14.84 -3.95
C GLU A 266 -7.61 -14.89 -5.48
N ARG A 267 -8.29 -13.96 -6.17
CA ARG A 267 -8.22 -13.87 -7.64
C ARG A 267 -6.81 -13.57 -8.14
N MET A 268 -6.06 -12.73 -7.44
CA MET A 268 -4.69 -12.37 -7.81
C MET A 268 -3.71 -13.53 -7.62
N ILE A 269 -3.92 -14.38 -6.60
CA ILE A 269 -3.17 -15.61 -6.35
C ILE A 269 -3.50 -16.66 -7.42
N HIS A 270 -4.77 -16.87 -7.73
CA HIS A 270 -5.20 -17.80 -8.79
C HIS A 270 -4.64 -17.42 -10.17
N THR A 271 -4.51 -16.13 -10.44
CA THR A 271 -3.93 -15.64 -11.70
C THR A 271 -2.41 -15.85 -11.75
N ASP A 272 -1.75 -15.85 -10.60
CA ASP A 272 -0.32 -16.05 -10.46
C ASP A 272 0.05 -16.48 -9.05
N LEU A 273 0.37 -17.76 -8.89
CA LEU A 273 0.80 -18.33 -7.61
C LEU A 273 2.09 -17.65 -7.10
N SER A 274 2.93 -17.14 -8.00
CA SER A 274 4.17 -16.42 -7.66
C SER A 274 3.97 -14.97 -7.21
N ASN A 275 2.72 -14.53 -7.05
CA ASN A 275 2.42 -13.16 -6.69
C ASN A 275 2.59 -12.90 -5.19
N PHE A 276 3.84 -12.69 -4.75
CA PHE A 276 4.17 -12.32 -3.37
C PHE A 276 3.31 -11.17 -2.81
N SER A 277 2.99 -10.16 -3.65
CA SER A 277 2.22 -9.00 -3.18
C SER A 277 0.77 -9.37 -2.84
N ALA A 278 0.19 -10.36 -3.51
CA ALA A 278 -1.14 -10.88 -3.21
C ALA A 278 -1.13 -11.70 -1.92
N TRP A 279 -0.19 -12.64 -1.77
CA TRP A 279 0.01 -13.40 -0.52
C TRP A 279 0.26 -12.50 0.68
N HIS A 280 1.14 -11.52 0.52
CA HIS A 280 1.40 -10.53 1.56
C HIS A 280 0.13 -9.75 1.93
N SER A 281 -0.61 -9.23 0.93
CA SER A 281 -1.84 -8.49 1.19
C SER A 281 -2.89 -9.37 1.88
N ARG A 282 -3.00 -10.64 1.49
CA ARG A 282 -3.87 -11.64 2.13
C ARG A 282 -3.54 -11.80 3.61
N SER A 283 -2.25 -12.01 3.95
CA SER A 283 -1.78 -12.15 5.34
C SER A 283 -2.18 -10.96 6.24
N LYS A 284 -2.23 -9.75 5.67
CA LYS A 284 -2.59 -8.53 6.40
C LYS A 284 -4.09 -8.34 6.57
N LEU A 285 -4.91 -8.94 5.72
CA LEU A 285 -6.37 -8.85 5.79
C LEU A 285 -6.97 -9.85 6.78
N ILE A 286 -6.35 -11.03 6.92
CA ILE A 286 -6.90 -12.14 7.72
C ILE A 286 -7.30 -11.74 9.15
N PRO A 287 -6.46 -11.03 9.94
CA PRO A 287 -6.83 -10.71 11.31
C PRO A 287 -8.15 -9.93 11.39
N ARG A 288 -8.25 -8.85 10.60
CA ARG A 288 -9.45 -8.01 10.51
C ARG A 288 -10.65 -8.78 9.95
N LEU A 289 -10.43 -9.63 8.94
CA LEU A 289 -11.49 -10.47 8.36
C LEU A 289 -12.14 -11.37 9.42
N LEU A 290 -11.33 -12.08 10.20
CA LEU A 290 -11.84 -12.99 11.22
C LEU A 290 -12.48 -12.26 12.40
N GLU A 291 -11.99 -11.08 12.74
CA GLU A 291 -12.61 -10.21 13.76
C GLU A 291 -13.98 -9.71 13.32
N GLU A 292 -14.09 -9.16 12.11
CA GLU A 292 -15.35 -8.62 11.58
C GLU A 292 -16.40 -9.71 11.31
N ARG A 293 -15.97 -10.93 10.99
CA ARG A 293 -16.85 -12.11 10.92
C ARG A 293 -17.35 -12.57 12.30
N GLY A 294 -16.79 -12.07 13.39
CA GLY A 294 -17.07 -12.58 14.73
C GLY A 294 -16.66 -14.05 14.90
N ALA A 295 -15.61 -14.48 14.20
CA ALA A 295 -15.23 -15.89 14.15
C ALA A 295 -14.88 -16.44 15.54
N ASP A 296 -15.55 -17.53 15.90
CA ASP A 296 -15.24 -18.33 17.08
C ASP A 296 -14.00 -19.23 16.86
N ASP A 297 -13.59 -19.97 17.89
CA ASP A 297 -12.39 -20.79 17.84
C ASP A 297 -12.50 -21.93 16.80
N ALA A 298 -13.71 -22.46 16.58
CA ALA A 298 -13.95 -23.51 15.58
C ALA A 298 -13.82 -22.96 14.15
N ALA A 299 -14.41 -21.79 13.88
CA ALA A 299 -14.29 -21.11 12.59
C ALA A 299 -12.86 -20.69 12.29
N ARG A 300 -12.10 -20.24 13.31
CA ARG A 300 -10.67 -19.91 13.17
C ARG A 300 -9.82 -21.12 12.84
N ARG A 301 -10.09 -22.27 13.50
CA ARG A 301 -9.42 -23.54 13.20
C ARG A 301 -9.71 -23.99 11.77
N ALA A 302 -10.97 -23.95 11.34
CA ALA A 302 -11.36 -24.32 9.97
C ALA A 302 -10.70 -23.41 8.94
N PHE A 303 -10.64 -22.10 9.20
CA PHE A 303 -9.98 -21.14 8.33
C PHE A 303 -8.46 -21.40 8.21
N LEU A 304 -7.79 -21.68 9.32
CA LEU A 304 -6.37 -22.03 9.32
C LEU A 304 -6.11 -23.30 8.50
N GLU A 305 -6.93 -24.33 8.66
CA GLU A 305 -6.80 -25.57 7.87
C GLU A 305 -6.94 -25.32 6.37
N GLU A 306 -7.91 -24.48 5.98
CA GLU A 306 -8.10 -24.12 4.58
C GLU A 306 -6.91 -23.33 4.00
N GLU A 307 -6.32 -22.44 4.79
CA GLU A 307 -5.13 -21.69 4.37
C GLU A 307 -3.88 -22.56 4.29
N LEU A 308 -3.70 -23.50 5.24
CA LEU A 308 -2.63 -24.49 5.20
C LEU A 308 -2.78 -25.44 3.99
N SER A 309 -3.98 -25.98 3.75
CA SER A 309 -4.24 -26.83 2.58
C SER A 309 -3.92 -26.12 1.27
N LYS A 310 -4.39 -24.87 1.14
CA LYS A 310 -4.15 -24.04 -0.04
C LYS A 310 -2.66 -23.80 -0.30
N ILE A 311 -1.88 -23.52 0.74
CA ILE A 311 -0.45 -23.29 0.55
C ILE A 311 0.33 -24.60 0.31
N ARG A 312 -0.08 -25.72 0.90
CA ARG A 312 0.48 -27.05 0.58
C ARG A 312 0.25 -27.41 -0.87
N GLU A 313 -0.97 -27.25 -1.38
CA GLU A 313 -1.29 -27.45 -2.79
C GLU A 313 -0.44 -26.57 -3.71
N ALA A 314 -0.22 -25.30 -3.34
CA ALA A 314 0.64 -24.42 -4.12
C ALA A 314 2.12 -24.88 -4.09
N LEU A 315 2.62 -25.30 -2.93
CA LEU A 315 3.99 -25.81 -2.77
C LEU A 315 4.23 -27.12 -3.53
N ASN A 316 3.22 -27.97 -3.70
CA ASN A 316 3.29 -29.18 -4.54
C ASN A 316 3.51 -28.87 -6.02
N VAL A 317 3.22 -27.65 -6.47
CA VAL A 317 3.35 -27.25 -7.89
C VAL A 317 4.53 -26.30 -8.12
N GLY A 318 4.93 -25.52 -7.11
CA GLY A 318 6.02 -24.55 -7.22
C GLY A 318 6.90 -24.47 -5.96
N PRO A 319 7.52 -25.56 -5.50
CA PRO A 319 8.34 -25.55 -4.29
C PRO A 319 9.59 -24.67 -4.41
N GLU A 320 10.01 -24.27 -5.60
CA GLU A 320 11.09 -23.29 -5.81
C GLU A 320 10.66 -21.84 -5.53
N ASP A 321 9.35 -21.57 -5.44
CA ASP A 321 8.84 -20.21 -5.29
C ASP A 321 8.89 -19.73 -3.84
N GLN A 322 9.82 -18.83 -3.58
CA GLN A 322 10.02 -18.21 -2.28
C GLN A 322 8.77 -17.51 -1.72
N SER A 323 7.87 -17.02 -2.57
CA SER A 323 6.65 -16.35 -2.14
C SER A 323 5.73 -17.30 -1.37
N LEU A 324 5.69 -18.56 -1.80
CA LEU A 324 4.86 -19.60 -1.17
C LEU A 324 5.42 -19.96 0.20
N TRP A 325 6.73 -20.17 0.30
CA TRP A 325 7.40 -20.43 1.57
C TRP A 325 7.26 -19.29 2.56
N TYR A 326 7.31 -18.03 2.13
CA TYR A 326 7.07 -16.91 3.03
C TYR A 326 5.63 -16.85 3.55
N TYR A 327 4.66 -17.26 2.74
CA TYR A 327 3.28 -17.35 3.21
C TYR A 327 3.08 -18.54 4.16
N HIS A 328 3.68 -19.69 3.85
CA HIS A 328 3.71 -20.87 4.71
C HIS A 328 4.35 -20.55 6.06
N GLN A 329 5.52 -19.92 6.05
CA GLN A 329 6.22 -19.46 7.26
C GLN A 329 5.36 -18.47 8.06
N PHE A 330 4.62 -17.57 7.41
CA PHE A 330 3.66 -16.70 8.11
C PHE A 330 2.62 -17.52 8.88
N LEU A 331 2.01 -18.55 8.27
CA LEU A 331 1.03 -19.41 8.94
C LEU A 331 1.68 -20.19 10.10
N VAL A 332 2.86 -20.78 9.88
CA VAL A 332 3.60 -21.51 10.90
C VAL A 332 3.98 -20.61 12.09
N LEU A 333 4.44 -19.38 11.84
CA LEU A 333 4.78 -18.46 12.93
C LEU A 333 3.58 -18.05 13.79
N ASN A 334 2.35 -18.07 13.25
CA ASN A 334 1.13 -17.89 14.04
C ASN A 334 0.87 -19.09 14.98
N LEU A 335 1.33 -20.29 14.62
CA LEU A 335 1.28 -21.48 15.47
C LEU A 335 2.34 -21.43 16.57
N VAL A 336 3.56 -21.00 16.24
CA VAL A 336 4.72 -21.03 17.14
C VAL A 336 4.72 -19.89 18.14
N TYR A 337 4.25 -18.69 17.74
CA TYR A 337 4.29 -17.48 18.57
C TYR A 337 2.88 -16.89 18.82
N PRO A 338 2.02 -17.59 19.59
CA PRO A 338 0.64 -17.15 19.84
C PRO A 338 0.52 -15.74 20.41
N ASP A 339 1.42 -15.37 21.33
CA ASP A 339 1.36 -14.06 22.00
C ASP A 339 1.60 -12.88 21.05
N LYS A 340 2.31 -13.14 19.95
CA LYS A 340 2.59 -12.12 18.92
C LYS A 340 1.48 -12.05 17.88
N HIS A 341 0.78 -13.16 17.64
CA HIS A 341 -0.18 -13.29 16.54
C HIS A 341 -1.43 -14.11 16.95
N PRO A 342 -2.22 -13.64 17.93
CA PRO A 342 -3.25 -14.48 18.54
C PRO A 342 -4.49 -14.70 17.67
N VAL A 343 -4.70 -13.87 16.63
CA VAL A 343 -6.00 -13.79 15.96
C VAL A 343 -6.35 -15.08 15.22
N MET A 344 -5.44 -15.66 14.46
CA MET A 344 -5.73 -16.86 13.66
C MET A 344 -5.75 -18.15 14.50
N THR A 345 -4.91 -18.22 15.53
CA THR A 345 -4.69 -19.45 16.32
C THR A 345 -5.30 -19.41 17.72
N ARG A 346 -6.22 -18.46 17.96
CA ARG A 346 -6.99 -18.38 19.21
C ARG A 346 -7.72 -19.71 19.47
N GLY A 347 -7.65 -20.19 20.71
CA GLY A 347 -8.30 -21.43 21.13
C GLY A 347 -7.51 -22.71 20.81
N LEU A 348 -6.40 -22.65 20.07
CA LEU A 348 -5.53 -23.81 19.87
C LEU A 348 -4.68 -24.11 21.11
N THR A 349 -4.74 -25.35 21.59
CA THR A 349 -3.89 -25.85 22.67
C THR A 349 -2.46 -26.06 22.19
N THR A 350 -1.50 -26.23 23.11
CA THR A 350 -0.13 -26.60 22.75
C THR A 350 -0.08 -27.91 21.95
N GLN A 351 -0.92 -28.89 22.33
CA GLN A 351 -1.01 -30.17 21.61
C GLN A 351 -1.52 -30.01 20.19
N ASP A 352 -2.52 -29.15 19.96
CA ASP A 352 -2.98 -28.83 18.61
C ASP A 352 -1.85 -28.21 17.77
N ARG A 353 -1.10 -27.26 18.35
CA ARG A 353 0.00 -26.58 17.65
C ARG A 353 1.12 -27.53 17.27
N ILE A 354 1.48 -28.43 18.17
CA ILE A 354 2.43 -29.53 17.93
C ILE A 354 1.91 -30.39 16.77
N ALA A 355 0.66 -30.86 16.84
CA ALA A 355 0.08 -31.70 15.79
C ALA A 355 0.06 -31.02 14.40
N TYR A 356 -0.28 -29.73 14.35
CA TYR A 356 -0.19 -28.94 13.11
C TYR A 356 1.25 -28.90 12.59
N LEU A 357 2.22 -28.53 13.43
CA LEU A 357 3.60 -28.37 13.01
C LEU A 357 4.26 -29.70 12.62
N THR A 358 3.99 -30.79 13.33
CA THR A 358 4.42 -32.14 12.97
C THR A 358 3.92 -32.51 11.58
N ARG A 359 2.62 -32.30 11.31
CA ARG A 359 2.06 -32.57 9.98
C ARG A 359 2.72 -31.72 8.90
N GLU A 360 2.95 -30.42 9.13
CA GLU A 360 3.64 -29.58 8.14
C GLU A 360 5.08 -30.04 7.89
N ILE A 361 5.79 -30.57 8.90
CA ILE A 361 7.12 -31.18 8.71
C ILE A 361 7.01 -32.43 7.84
N ASP A 362 6.03 -33.30 8.10
CA ASP A 362 5.82 -34.53 7.31
C ASP A 362 5.50 -34.21 5.85
N GLU A 363 4.60 -33.26 5.59
CA GLU A 363 4.26 -32.80 4.22
C GLU A 363 5.49 -32.23 3.48
N ILE A 364 6.39 -31.55 4.19
CA ILE A 364 7.64 -31.06 3.58
C ILE A 364 8.64 -32.20 3.34
N LYS A 365 8.64 -33.24 4.17
CA LYS A 365 9.43 -34.46 3.91
C LYS A 365 8.92 -35.19 2.67
N ASP A 366 7.60 -35.25 2.47
CA ASP A 366 7.01 -35.81 1.25
C ASP A 366 7.44 -35.00 0.02
N LEU A 367 7.42 -33.65 0.09
CA LEU A 367 7.99 -32.80 -0.97
C LEU A 367 9.48 -33.09 -1.23
N LEU A 368 10.26 -33.40 -0.20
CA LEU A 368 11.68 -33.67 -0.34
C LEU A 368 11.97 -34.95 -1.16
N GLU A 369 11.03 -35.90 -1.21
CA GLU A 369 11.17 -37.12 -2.00
C GLU A 369 11.31 -36.81 -3.50
N ASP A 370 10.53 -35.84 -3.99
CA ASP A 370 10.53 -35.42 -5.39
C ASP A 370 11.53 -34.27 -5.68
N TYR A 371 11.76 -33.39 -4.69
CA TYR A 371 12.48 -32.12 -4.89
C TYR A 371 13.77 -32.03 -4.05
N THR A 372 14.78 -32.80 -4.44
CA THR A 372 16.03 -32.91 -3.66
C THR A 372 17.02 -31.74 -3.79
N ASP A 373 16.81 -30.83 -4.76
CA ASP A 373 17.68 -29.69 -5.08
C ASP A 373 17.06 -28.33 -4.73
N VAL A 374 15.86 -28.32 -4.13
CA VAL A 374 15.19 -27.09 -3.69
C VAL A 374 15.64 -26.72 -2.28
N GLN A 375 16.39 -25.62 -2.18
CA GLN A 375 16.92 -25.13 -0.91
C GLN A 375 15.83 -24.89 0.15
N LEU A 376 14.69 -24.31 -0.25
CA LEU A 376 13.67 -23.82 0.67
C LEU A 376 12.98 -24.95 1.46
N ILE A 377 12.93 -26.16 0.89
CA ILE A 377 12.46 -27.38 1.59
C ILE A 377 13.35 -27.67 2.79
N TYR A 378 14.67 -27.68 2.60
CA TYR A 378 15.61 -27.91 3.70
C TYR A 378 15.59 -26.78 4.74
N GLU A 379 15.38 -25.51 4.31
CA GLU A 379 15.24 -24.37 5.24
C GLU A 379 13.97 -24.53 6.10
N GLY A 380 12.85 -24.93 5.49
CA GLY A 380 11.60 -25.25 6.18
C GLY A 380 11.73 -26.40 7.17
N LEU A 381 12.26 -27.55 6.74
CA LEU A 381 12.49 -28.71 7.63
C LEU A 381 13.37 -28.36 8.82
N PHE A 382 14.46 -27.63 8.57
CA PHE A 382 15.40 -27.22 9.60
C PHE A 382 14.74 -26.29 10.63
N GLU A 383 14.11 -25.21 10.18
CA GLU A 383 13.48 -24.24 11.08
C GLU A 383 12.29 -24.85 11.85
N TYR A 384 11.45 -25.64 11.18
CA TYR A 384 10.22 -26.16 11.77
C TYR A 384 10.48 -27.26 12.79
N THR A 385 11.52 -28.08 12.58
CA THR A 385 11.96 -29.06 13.60
C THR A 385 12.44 -28.36 14.87
N LEU A 386 13.16 -27.24 14.74
CA LEU A 386 13.56 -26.42 15.89
C LEU A 386 12.34 -25.78 16.59
N TYR A 387 11.37 -25.28 15.83
CA TYR A 387 10.12 -24.76 16.40
C TYR A 387 9.29 -25.85 17.11
N LEU A 388 9.31 -27.08 16.60
CA LEU A 388 8.63 -28.22 17.22
C LEU A 388 9.25 -28.52 18.59
N CYS A 389 10.58 -28.64 18.64
CA CYS A 389 11.32 -28.81 19.89
C CYS A 389 11.01 -27.68 20.89
N GLN A 390 10.94 -26.43 20.41
CA GLN A 390 10.60 -25.28 21.23
C GLN A 390 9.18 -25.38 21.81
N LEU A 391 8.18 -25.75 21.00
CA LEU A 391 6.79 -25.91 21.45
C LEU A 391 6.63 -27.04 22.48
N GLU A 392 7.43 -28.10 22.35
CA GLU A 392 7.47 -29.22 23.27
C GLU A 392 8.31 -28.95 24.53
N GLY A 393 9.07 -27.85 24.55
CA GLY A 393 9.95 -27.50 25.66
C GLY A 393 11.12 -28.48 25.83
N ARG A 394 11.56 -29.13 24.75
CA ARG A 394 12.65 -30.12 24.74
C ARG A 394 13.75 -29.74 23.76
N GLN A 395 14.87 -30.46 23.86
CA GLN A 395 15.92 -30.41 22.83
C GLN A 395 15.62 -31.44 21.74
N ALA A 396 16.24 -31.25 20.58
CA ALA A 396 16.20 -32.22 19.48
C ALA A 396 16.78 -33.56 19.94
N ASP A 397 16.09 -34.65 19.61
CA ASP A 397 16.58 -35.99 19.89
C ASP A 397 17.74 -36.38 18.95
N ALA A 398 18.28 -37.60 19.11
CA ALA A 398 19.42 -38.05 18.31
C ALA A 398 19.11 -38.14 16.80
N GLY A 399 17.88 -38.52 16.44
CA GLY A 399 17.43 -38.61 15.06
C GLY A 399 17.23 -37.23 14.45
N GLU A 400 16.47 -36.37 15.14
CA GLU A 400 16.25 -34.97 14.72
C GLU A 400 17.57 -34.20 14.63
N ARG A 401 18.53 -34.43 15.55
CA ARG A 401 19.85 -33.80 15.48
C ARG A 401 20.64 -34.27 14.25
N ALA A 402 20.56 -35.55 13.91
CA ALA A 402 21.19 -36.07 12.69
C ALA A 402 20.56 -35.45 11.43
N ASP A 403 19.23 -35.34 11.39
CA ASP A 403 18.49 -34.69 10.30
C ASP A 403 18.88 -33.21 10.16
N LEU A 404 18.93 -32.46 11.27
CA LEU A 404 19.34 -31.05 11.28
C LEU A 404 20.76 -30.85 10.72
N VAL A 405 21.72 -31.71 11.10
CA VAL A 405 23.09 -31.69 10.55
C VAL A 405 23.07 -31.97 9.05
N ALA A 406 22.33 -33.01 8.61
CA ALA A 406 22.23 -33.39 7.21
C ALA A 406 21.61 -32.29 6.34
N TRP A 407 20.50 -31.71 6.78
CA TRP A 407 19.80 -30.61 6.08
C TRP A 407 20.65 -29.34 6.06
N LEU A 408 21.34 -28.98 7.15
CA LEU A 408 22.24 -27.84 7.16
C LEU A 408 23.42 -28.03 6.19
N GLY A 409 23.93 -29.25 6.08
CA GLY A 409 24.91 -29.63 5.06
C GLY A 409 24.39 -29.45 3.63
N LYS A 410 23.11 -29.78 3.38
CA LYS A 410 22.44 -29.51 2.09
C LYS A 410 22.27 -28.02 1.84
N LEU A 411 21.82 -27.24 2.81
CA LEU A 411 21.69 -25.78 2.71
C LEU A 411 23.02 -25.11 2.34
N LYS A 412 24.13 -25.49 2.99
CA LYS A 412 25.47 -24.98 2.64
C LYS A 412 25.91 -25.28 1.21
N ARG A 413 25.42 -26.37 0.61
CA ARG A 413 25.70 -26.74 -0.79
C ARG A 413 24.78 -26.03 -1.78
N LEU A 414 23.49 -25.97 -1.49
CA LEU A 414 22.47 -25.38 -2.36
C LEU A 414 22.45 -23.85 -2.30
N ASP A 415 22.98 -23.26 -1.22
CA ASP A 415 23.02 -21.80 -0.98
C ASP A 415 24.43 -21.27 -0.71
N PRO A 416 25.34 -21.37 -1.69
CA PRO A 416 26.73 -20.96 -1.48
C PRO A 416 26.87 -19.47 -1.16
N MET A 417 25.93 -18.63 -1.60
CA MET A 417 25.93 -17.19 -1.32
C MET A 417 25.66 -16.86 0.14
N ARG A 418 24.90 -17.69 0.87
CA ARG A 418 24.65 -17.53 2.32
C ARG A 418 25.42 -18.53 3.18
N LYS A 419 26.50 -19.14 2.67
CA LYS A 419 27.34 -20.10 3.42
C LYS A 419 27.78 -19.59 4.80
N GLY A 420 28.08 -18.28 4.92
CA GLY A 420 28.41 -17.64 6.20
C GLY A 420 27.27 -17.77 7.22
N ARG A 421 26.05 -17.39 6.83
CA ARG A 421 24.85 -17.55 7.68
C ARG A 421 24.70 -18.98 8.17
N TRP A 422 24.87 -19.97 7.29
CA TRP A 422 24.72 -21.38 7.67
C TRP A 422 25.84 -21.90 8.59
N ALA A 423 27.05 -21.33 8.50
CA ALA A 423 28.14 -21.65 9.42
C ALA A 423 27.95 -21.03 10.81
N ASP A 424 27.36 -19.83 10.87
CA ASP A 424 26.98 -19.18 12.11
C ASP A 424 25.89 -20.00 12.83
N VAL A 425 24.83 -20.38 12.11
CA VAL A 425 23.74 -21.25 12.63
C VAL A 425 24.27 -22.58 13.15
N GLU A 426 25.17 -23.24 12.42
CA GLU A 426 25.80 -24.50 12.87
C GLU A 426 26.55 -24.33 14.20
N THR A 427 27.22 -23.20 14.37
CA THR A 427 28.01 -22.89 15.57
C THR A 427 27.09 -22.56 16.74
N GLU A 428 26.07 -21.71 16.52
CA GLU A 428 25.10 -21.29 17.53
C GLU A 428 24.33 -22.48 18.13
N LEU A 429 23.94 -23.44 17.28
CA LEU A 429 23.18 -24.62 17.70
C LEU A 429 24.07 -25.79 18.15
N GLY A 430 25.40 -25.63 18.17
CA GLY A 430 26.32 -26.69 18.55
C GLY A 430 26.20 -27.95 17.67
N LEU A 431 25.88 -27.78 16.39
CA LEU A 431 25.69 -28.86 15.42
C LEU A 431 26.98 -29.29 14.72
N LYS A 432 28.12 -28.71 15.09
CA LYS A 432 29.42 -29.21 14.62
C LYS A 432 29.55 -30.67 15.03
N GLU A 433 29.75 -31.54 14.05
CA GLU A 433 30.28 -32.87 14.30
C GLU A 433 31.59 -32.68 15.08
N GLY A 434 31.70 -33.35 16.22
CA GLY A 434 32.98 -33.47 16.90
C GLY A 434 33.96 -34.00 15.86
N ARG A 435 35.07 -33.29 15.64
CA ARG A 435 36.26 -33.99 15.18
C ARG A 435 36.53 -35.01 16.25
N ASP A 436 36.22 -36.26 15.96
CA ASP A 436 36.60 -37.38 16.80
C ASP A 436 38.06 -37.21 17.17
N ALA A 437 38.30 -37.30 18.46
CA ALA A 437 39.62 -37.50 19.01
C ALA A 437 40.11 -38.86 18.51
N GLU A 438 40.99 -38.85 17.52
CA GLU A 438 42.00 -39.88 17.30
C GLU A 438 43.37 -39.23 17.11
#